data_AF-A0A7W5AYB3-F1
#
_entry.id   AF-A0A7W5AYB3-F1
#
_cell.length_a   1.000
_cell.length_b   1.000
_cell.length_c   1.000
_cell.angle_alpha   90.00
_cell.angle_beta   90.00
_cell.angle_gamma   90.00
#
_symmetry.space_group_name_H-M   'P 1'
#
loop_
_entity.id
_entity.type
_entity.pdbx_description
1 polymer ?
#
loop_
_entity_poly.entity_id
_entity_poly.type
_entity_poly.pdbx_seq_one_letter_code
_entity_poly.pdbx_strand_id
1 'polypeptide(L)'
;MSKEFLNDDEAIVSKDKYYALVEATDYYEVKSEQIPLFLEKGKQPTVGDYIRLFKDHFRVDTEIKSFTPYMEFKVTNPQPKGLRNLKVLRLAKDFTYRPITKL
;
A
#
# COMPACT_ATOMS: atom_id res chain seq x y z
N MET A 1 -23.54 30.51 -30.41
CA MET A 1 -22.18 30.51 -29.83
C MET A 1 -22.28 30.16 -28.36
N SER A 2 -22.46 28.87 -28.06
CA SER A 2 -22.44 28.32 -26.71
C SER A 2 -20.99 28.25 -26.24
N LYS A 3 -20.67 28.93 -25.14
CA LYS A 3 -19.35 28.81 -24.49
C LYS A 3 -19.28 27.45 -23.82
N GLU A 4 -18.53 26.54 -24.43
CA GLU A 4 -18.03 25.33 -23.83
C GLU A 4 -17.11 25.71 -22.65
N PHE A 5 -17.51 25.37 -21.42
CA PHE A 5 -16.63 25.38 -20.27
C PHE A 5 -15.89 24.05 -20.24
N LEU A 6 -14.76 24.00 -20.94
CA LEU A 6 -13.67 23.06 -20.64
C LEU A 6 -12.78 23.71 -19.59
N ASN A 7 -12.68 23.06 -18.42
CA ASN A 7 -11.46 22.96 -17.64
C ASN A 7 -11.64 21.80 -16.66
N ASP A 8 -11.39 20.60 -17.18
CA ASP A 8 -10.79 19.51 -16.42
C ASP A 8 -9.43 19.95 -15.85
N ASP A 9 -8.96 19.22 -14.84
CA ASP A 9 -7.57 19.18 -14.35
C ASP A 9 -7.09 20.32 -13.45
N GLU A 10 -7.42 20.20 -12.16
CA GLU A 10 -6.38 20.02 -11.12
C GLU A 10 -7.06 19.61 -9.81
N ALA A 11 -7.42 18.31 -9.72
CA ALA A 11 -7.72 17.74 -8.42
C ALA A 11 -6.45 17.89 -7.56
N ILE A 12 -6.50 18.76 -6.56
CA ILE A 12 -5.46 18.84 -5.52
C ILE A 12 -5.43 17.48 -4.83
N VAL A 13 -4.61 16.55 -5.32
CA VAL A 13 -4.48 15.21 -4.75
C VAL A 13 -3.63 15.33 -3.49
N SER A 14 -4.26 15.79 -2.41
CA SER A 14 -3.70 15.70 -1.08
C SER A 14 -3.71 14.23 -0.68
N LYS A 15 -2.53 13.62 -0.56
CA LYS A 15 -2.37 12.25 -0.05
C LYS A 15 -2.08 12.29 1.46
N ASP A 16 -2.67 11.38 2.20
CA ASP A 16 -2.25 11.03 3.55
C ASP A 16 -1.13 9.99 3.48
N LYS A 17 -0.13 10.11 4.35
CA LYS A 17 0.94 9.11 4.50
C LYS A 17 0.66 8.24 5.71
N TYR A 18 0.82 6.93 5.53
CA TYR A 18 0.78 5.93 6.58
C TYR A 18 2.07 5.11 6.56
N TYR A 19 2.40 4.47 7.68
CA TYR A 19 3.42 3.43 7.75
C TYR A 19 2.74 2.10 8.04
N ALA A 20 2.83 1.18 7.09
CA ALA A 20 2.39 -0.20 7.25
C ALA A 20 3.55 -1.02 7.81
N LEU A 21 3.39 -1.58 9.00
CA LEU A 21 4.32 -2.57 9.54
C LEU A 21 3.93 -3.93 8.96
N VAL A 22 4.83 -4.49 8.15
CA VAL A 22 4.60 -5.73 7.40
C VAL A 22 5.64 -6.75 7.81
N GLU A 23 5.17 -7.93 8.19
CA GLU A 23 6.00 -9.10 8.40
C GLU A 23 6.09 -9.88 7.08
N ALA A 24 7.30 -10.03 6.57
CA ALA A 24 7.67 -10.75 5.38
C ALA A 24 8.32 -12.08 5.78
N THR A 25 7.72 -13.19 5.35
CA THR A 25 8.26 -14.53 5.57
C THR A 25 8.79 -15.08 4.25
N ASP A 26 10.09 -15.33 4.20
CA ASP A 26 10.73 -16.07 3.11
C ASP A 26 11.01 -17.53 3.53
N TYR A 27 11.90 -18.21 2.80
CA TYR A 27 12.22 -19.60 3.09
C TYR A 27 13.13 -19.79 4.32
N TYR A 28 13.93 -18.80 4.67
CA TYR A 28 14.95 -18.88 5.72
C TYR A 28 14.62 -18.07 6.96
N GLU A 29 13.88 -16.97 6.80
CA GLU A 29 13.70 -15.99 7.85
C GLU A 29 12.34 -15.28 7.79
N VAL A 30 12.05 -14.61 8.90
CA VAL A 30 10.92 -13.70 9.06
C VAL A 30 11.51 -12.33 9.37
N LYS A 31 11.14 -11.33 8.57
CA LYS A 31 11.58 -9.95 8.71
C LYS A 31 10.38 -9.03 8.86
N SER A 32 10.53 -7.98 9.66
CA SER A 32 9.51 -6.94 9.81
C SER A 32 10.03 -5.63 9.25
N GLU A 33 9.24 -5.00 8.38
CA GLU A 33 9.60 -3.76 7.71
C GLU A 33 8.45 -2.74 7.81
N GLN A 34 8.80 -1.45 7.95
CA GLN A 34 7.84 -0.36 7.88
C GLN A 34 7.87 0.24 6.47
N ILE A 35 6.76 0.10 5.76
CA ILE A 35 6.64 0.53 4.36
C ILE A 35 5.68 1.73 4.29
N PRO A 36 6.07 2.84 3.64
CA PRO A 36 5.19 3.99 3.47
C PRO A 36 4.05 3.66 2.51
N LEU A 37 2.81 3.88 2.97
CA LEU A 37 1.60 3.75 2.18
C LEU A 37 0.96 5.14 2.00
N PHE A 38 0.76 5.55 0.75
CA PHE A 38 0.15 6.83 0.42
C PHE A 38 -1.27 6.62 -0.11
N LEU A 39 -2.24 7.18 0.60
CA LEU A 39 -3.66 7.09 0.24
C LEU A 39 -4.20 8.50 -0.04
N GLU A 40 -5.28 8.61 -0.80
CA GLU A 40 -6.01 9.89 -0.85
C GLU A 40 -6.47 10.28 0.55
N LYS A 41 -6.47 11.59 0.82
CA LYS A 41 -6.81 12.13 2.13
C LYS A 41 -8.17 11.62 2.62
N GLY A 42 -8.18 11.06 3.83
CA GLY A 42 -9.39 10.54 4.48
C GLY A 42 -9.84 9.14 4.02
N LYS A 43 -9.18 8.53 3.01
CA LYS A 43 -9.49 7.16 2.62
C LYS A 43 -8.88 6.15 3.61
N GLN A 44 -9.63 5.08 3.85
CA GLN A 44 -9.13 3.92 4.57
C GLN A 44 -8.34 3.00 3.62
N PRO A 45 -7.29 2.33 4.11
CA PRO A 45 -6.57 1.33 3.33
C PRO A 45 -7.50 0.18 2.93
N THR A 46 -7.43 -0.22 1.67
CA THR A 46 -8.11 -1.40 1.15
C THR A 46 -7.13 -2.55 0.93
N VAL A 47 -7.65 -3.76 0.72
CA VAL A 47 -6.85 -4.92 0.31
C VAL A 47 -6.05 -4.61 -0.96
N GLY A 48 -6.66 -3.90 -1.92
CA GLY A 48 -6.02 -3.53 -3.18
C GLY A 48 -4.82 -2.61 -2.98
N ASP A 49 -4.86 -1.72 -1.99
CA ASP A 49 -3.75 -0.83 -1.67
C ASP A 49 -2.54 -1.61 -1.15
N TYR A 50 -2.77 -2.63 -0.31
CA TYR A 50 -1.70 -3.51 0.16
C TYR A 50 -1.13 -4.38 -0.97
N ILE A 51 -1.98 -4.92 -1.85
CA ILE A 51 -1.51 -5.68 -3.02
C ILE A 51 -0.60 -4.81 -3.91
N ARG A 52 -0.99 -3.55 -4.16
CA ARG A 52 -0.17 -2.59 -4.90
C ARG A 52 1.14 -2.31 -4.17
N LEU A 53 1.06 -2.06 -2.86
CA LEU A 53 2.24 -1.83 -2.01
C LEU A 53 3.26 -2.98 -2.11
N PHE A 54 2.80 -4.23 -2.05
CA PHE A 54 3.69 -5.39 -2.14
C PHE A 54 4.25 -5.61 -3.54
N LYS A 55 3.47 -5.31 -4.57
CA LYS A 55 3.95 -5.33 -5.95
C LYS A 55 5.05 -4.30 -6.18
N ASP A 56 4.89 -3.09 -5.65
CA ASP A 56 5.86 -2.01 -5.83
C ASP A 56 7.13 -2.22 -4.98
N HIS A 57 6.97 -2.62 -3.71
CA HIS A 57 8.07 -2.72 -2.75
C HIS A 57 8.83 -4.05 -2.83
N PHE A 58 8.10 -5.17 -2.90
CA PHE A 58 8.68 -6.52 -2.90
C PHE A 58 8.75 -7.16 -4.29
N ARG A 59 8.16 -6.53 -5.32
CA ARG A 59 8.11 -7.05 -6.70
C ARG A 59 7.46 -8.42 -6.80
N VAL A 60 6.43 -8.66 -6.00
CA VAL A 60 5.65 -9.90 -5.99
C VAL A 60 4.17 -9.63 -6.24
N ASP A 61 3.53 -10.53 -6.97
CA ASP A 61 2.08 -10.60 -7.00
C ASP A 61 1.59 -11.40 -5.79
N THR A 62 0.55 -10.88 -5.13
CA THR A 62 0.01 -11.46 -3.90
C THR A 62 -1.49 -11.59 -3.96
N GLU A 63 -2.01 -12.65 -3.35
CA GLU A 63 -3.43 -12.86 -3.11
C GLU A 63 -3.74 -12.80 -1.61
N ILE A 64 -4.94 -12.37 -1.26
CA ILE A 64 -5.38 -12.37 0.13
C ILE A 64 -5.68 -13.80 0.59
N LYS A 65 -5.14 -14.17 1.75
CA LYS A 65 -5.28 -15.49 2.35
C LYS A 65 -6.21 -15.46 3.57
N SER A 66 -6.07 -14.46 4.43
CA SER A 66 -6.91 -14.29 5.63
C SER A 66 -7.03 -12.82 6.03
N PHE A 67 -8.08 -12.50 6.77
CA PHE A 67 -8.33 -11.19 7.38
C PHE A 67 -8.18 -11.21 8.90
N THR A 68 -8.23 -12.39 9.53
CA THR A 68 -8.28 -12.55 11.00
C THR A 68 -7.26 -13.60 11.45
N PRO A 69 -6.44 -13.34 12.49
CA PRO A 69 -6.37 -12.12 13.30
C PRO A 69 -5.65 -10.95 12.61
N TYR A 70 -4.94 -11.21 11.52
CA TYR A 70 -4.23 -10.22 10.73
C TYR A 70 -4.55 -10.39 9.25
N MET A 71 -4.35 -9.34 8.47
CA MET A 71 -4.45 -9.42 7.02
C MET A 71 -3.22 -10.14 6.47
N GLU A 72 -3.40 -11.38 6.03
CA GLU A 72 -2.36 -12.23 5.48
C GLU A 72 -2.50 -12.34 3.96
N PHE A 73 -1.36 -12.30 3.30
CA PHE A 73 -1.22 -12.40 1.86
C PHE A 73 -0.22 -13.49 1.53
N LYS A 74 -0.56 -14.26 0.49
CA LYS A 74 0.32 -15.29 -0.06
C LYS A 74 0.86 -14.80 -1.40
N VAL A 75 2.14 -15.06 -1.65
CA VAL A 75 2.74 -14.81 -2.97
C VAL A 75 2.24 -15.86 -3.94
N THR A 76 1.65 -15.43 -5.06
CA THR A 76 1.03 -16.35 -6.05
C THR A 76 2.06 -17.16 -6.81
N ASN A 77 3.16 -16.53 -7.25
CA ASN A 77 4.25 -17.18 -7.99
C ASN A 77 5.59 -17.02 -7.27
N PRO A 78 5.82 -17.78 -6.18
CA PRO A 78 6.96 -17.53 -5.32
C PRO A 78 8.23 -18.20 -5.86
N GLN A 79 9.29 -17.41 -6.04
CA GLN A 79 10.60 -17.88 -6.50
C GLN A 79 11.19 -18.95 -5.55
N PRO A 80 12.08 -19.85 -6.03
CA PRO A 80 12.82 -20.75 -5.16
C PRO A 80 13.54 -19.97 -4.07
N LYS A 81 13.33 -20.36 -2.80
CA LYS A 81 13.86 -19.67 -1.61
C LYS A 81 13.47 -18.18 -1.47
N GLY A 82 12.47 -17.72 -2.22
CA GLY A 82 11.97 -16.35 -2.15
C GLY A 82 10.86 -16.17 -1.12
N LEU A 83 10.35 -14.94 -1.10
CA LEU A 83 9.21 -14.52 -0.28
C LEU A 83 7.99 -15.42 -0.51
N ARG A 84 7.34 -15.84 0.58
CA ARG A 84 6.18 -16.75 0.55
C ARG A 84 4.92 -16.09 1.08
N ASN A 85 5.02 -15.41 2.22
CA ASN A 85 3.88 -14.79 2.89
C ASN A 85 4.22 -13.38 3.34
N LEU A 86 3.19 -12.54 3.37
CA LEU A 86 3.22 -11.18 3.88
C LEU A 86 2.06 -10.99 4.85
N LYS A 87 2.30 -10.39 6.00
CA LYS A 87 1.29 -10.15 7.02
C LYS A 87 1.34 -8.69 7.45
N VAL A 88 0.21 -8.01 7.36
CA VAL A 88 0.08 -6.63 7.85
C VAL A 88 -0.19 -6.65 9.34
N LEU A 89 0.77 -6.19 10.14
CA LEU A 89 0.71 -6.20 11.60
C LEU A 89 0.05 -4.93 12.15
N ARG A 90 0.36 -3.78 11.56
CA ARG A 90 -0.13 -2.47 12.03
C ARG A 90 -0.11 -1.46 10.88
N LEU A 91 -1.03 -0.50 10.95
CA LEU A 91 -0.97 0.71 10.15
C LEU A 91 -0.98 1.94 11.09
N ALA A 92 -0.07 2.89 10.87
CA ALA A 92 -0.02 4.13 11.63
C ALA A 92 -0.04 5.33 10.67
N LYS A 93 -0.91 6.30 10.91
CA LYS A 93 -0.94 7.55 10.12
C LYS A 93 0.22 8.46 10.53
N ASP A 94 0.91 9.04 9.55
CA ASP A 94 1.91 10.08 9.76
C ASP A 94 1.24 11.46 9.76
N PHE A 95 1.02 12.01 10.95
CA PHE A 95 0.42 13.34 11.12
C PHE A 95 1.40 14.49 10.85
N THR A 96 2.70 14.19 10.69
CA THR A 96 3.72 15.20 10.38
C THR A 96 3.87 15.42 8.88
N TYR A 97 3.37 14.49 8.06
CA TYR A 97 3.41 14.58 6.61
C TYR A 97 2.56 15.75 6.10
N ARG A 98 3.23 16.71 5.45
CA ARG A 98 2.59 17.83 4.74
C ARG A 98 2.74 17.61 3.24
N PRO A 99 1.68 17.20 2.51
CA PRO A 99 1.77 17.07 1.06
C PRO A 99 2.03 18.45 0.45
N ILE A 100 3.14 18.59 -0.26
CA ILE A 100 3.42 19.81 -1.03
C ILE A 100 2.63 19.68 -2.32
N THR A 101 1.52 20.41 -2.42
CA THR A 101 0.86 20.63 -3.70
C THR A 101 1.73 21.59 -4.50
N LYS A 102 2.37 21.12 -5.58
CA LYS A 102 2.88 22.06 -6.59
C LYS A 102 1.67 22.53 -7.38
N LEU A 103 1.35 23.82 -7.23
CA LEU A 103 0.49 24.60 -8.11
C LEU A 103 1.26 24.97 -9.37
#